data_AF-A0A971VP18-F1
#
_entry.id   AF-A0A971VP18-F1
#
_cell.length_a   1.000
_cell.length_b   1.000
_cell.length_c   1.000
_cell.angle_alpha   90.00
_cell.angle_beta   90.00
_cell.angle_gamma   90.00
#
_symmetry.space_group_name_H-M   'P 1'
#
loop_
_entity.id
_entity.type
_entity.pdbx_description
1 polymer ?
#
loop_
_entity_poly.entity_id
_entity_poly.type
_entity_poly.pdbx_seq_one_letter_code
_entity_poly.pdbx_strand_id
1 'polypeptide(L)' 'MEDTNDMNDVKITSYDRLMRAWENSMELARDFEVYSKRVDDEELKEVFKKFAEEEGLHASKFRELLLKRQKEKMQ' A
#
# COMPACT_ATOMS: atom_id res chain seq x y z
N MET A 1 -13.05 -34.66 -23.60
CA MET A 1 -12.87 -35.11 -22.21
C MET A 1 -12.65 -33.83 -21.43
N GLU A 2 -13.53 -33.56 -20.47
CA GLU A 2 -13.57 -32.30 -19.71
C GLU A 2 -12.24 -32.04 -18.99
N ASP A 3 -11.74 -30.82 -19.14
CA ASP A 3 -10.60 -30.28 -18.41
C ASP A 3 -10.92 -30.28 -16.91
N THR A 4 -10.46 -31.31 -16.22
CA THR A 4 -10.58 -31.39 -14.77
C THR A 4 -9.48 -30.58 -14.11
N ASN A 5 -9.92 -29.52 -13.44
CA ASN A 5 -9.45 -29.09 -12.12
C ASN A 5 -8.35 -28.01 -12.04
N ASP A 6 -8.67 -26.80 -12.53
CA ASP A 6 -8.01 -25.54 -12.19
C ASP A 6 -8.60 -24.87 -10.91
N MET A 7 -9.15 -25.68 -9.99
CA MET A 7 -9.88 -25.20 -8.80
C MET A 7 -8.98 -24.84 -7.62
N ASN A 8 -7.66 -24.98 -7.74
CA ASN A 8 -6.70 -24.78 -6.64
C ASN A 8 -5.79 -23.55 -6.79
N ASP A 9 -6.00 -22.71 -7.80
CA ASP A 9 -5.18 -21.52 -7.98
C ASP A 9 -5.64 -20.35 -7.09
N VAL A 10 -4.71 -19.81 -6.31
CA VAL A 10 -4.95 -18.61 -5.50
C VAL A 10 -5.14 -17.41 -6.42
N LYS A 11 -6.39 -16.99 -6.60
CA LYS A 11 -6.73 -15.84 -7.43
C LYS A 11 -6.50 -14.53 -6.66
N ILE A 12 -5.41 -13.83 -7.01
CA ILE A 12 -5.18 -12.47 -6.52
C ILE A 12 -6.21 -11.53 -7.15
N THR A 13 -7.03 -10.90 -6.33
CA THR A 13 -8.07 -9.96 -6.75
C THR A 13 -7.56 -8.52 -6.80
N SER A 14 -8.38 -7.60 -7.31
CA SER A 14 -8.09 -6.16 -7.22
C SER A 14 -8.15 -5.65 -5.77
N TYR A 15 -8.91 -6.30 -4.91
CA TYR A 15 -8.95 -5.98 -3.48
C TYR A 15 -7.62 -6.32 -2.81
N ASP A 16 -7.06 -7.50 -3.10
CA ASP A 16 -5.78 -7.93 -2.52
C ASP A 16 -4.63 -7.02 -2.97
N ARG A 17 -4.62 -6.63 -4.24
CA ARG A 17 -3.64 -5.65 -4.77
C ARG A 17 -3.76 -4.30 -4.09
N LEU A 18 -4.98 -3.83 -3.84
CA LEU A 18 -5.23 -2.56 -3.17
C LEU A 18 -4.84 -2.61 -1.69
N MET A 19 -5.14 -3.71 -1.00
CA MET A 19 -4.73 -3.93 0.39
C MET A 19 -3.21 -3.90 0.50
N ARG A 20 -2.52 -4.65 -0.37
CA ARG A 20 -1.06 -4.70 -0.39
C ARG A 20 -0.43 -3.35 -0.72
N ALA A 21 -1.01 -2.60 -1.66
CA ALA A 21 -0.55 -1.25 -1.97
C ALA A 21 -0.69 -0.30 -0.77
N TRP A 22 -1.81 -0.38 -0.04
CA TRP A 22 -2.01 0.39 1.19
C TRP A 22 -0.99 0.04 2.28
N GLU A 23 -0.77 -1.25 2.54
CA GLU A 23 0.21 -1.72 3.54
C GLU A 23 1.63 -1.30 3.17
N ASN A 24 2.03 -1.46 1.90
CA ASN A 24 3.35 -1.07 1.42
C ASN A 24 3.59 0.44 1.56
N SER A 25 2.62 1.30 1.20
CA SER A 25 2.76 2.75 1.37
C SER A 25 2.83 3.14 2.84
N MET A 26 2.10 2.47 3.74
CA MET A 26 2.22 2.69 5.18
C MET A 26 3.59 2.29 5.73
N GLU A 27 4.16 1.18 5.24
CA GLU A 27 5.50 0.72 5.60
C GLU A 27 6.56 1.71 5.13
N LEU A 28 6.51 2.13 3.86
CA LEU A 28 7.45 3.11 3.31
C LEU A 28 7.36 4.47 4.01
N ALA A 29 6.15 4.94 4.32
CA ALA A 29 5.97 6.18 5.08
C ALA A 29 6.70 6.12 6.43
N ARG A 30 6.57 4.99 7.15
CA ARG A 30 7.27 4.77 8.42
C ARG A 30 8.78 4.70 8.22
N ASP A 31 9.24 3.93 7.25
CA ASP A 31 10.67 3.74 6.99
C ASP A 31 11.34 5.05 6.62
N PHE A 32 10.75 5.83 5.72
CA PHE A 32 11.27 7.14 5.35
C PHE A 32 11.26 8.12 6.52
N GLU A 33 10.22 8.12 7.36
CA GLU A 33 10.23 8.91 8.58
C GLU A 33 11.40 8.52 9.50
N VAL A 34 11.65 7.22 9.69
CA VAL A 34 12.77 6.72 10.48
C VAL A 34 14.11 7.09 9.87
N TYR A 35 14.27 6.96 8.55
CA TYR A 35 15.52 7.26 7.85
C TYR A 35 15.85 8.75 7.91
N SER A 36 14.85 9.62 7.78
CA SER A 36 15.02 11.07 7.93
C SER A 36 15.59 11.50 9.29
N LYS A 37 15.48 10.64 10.32
CA LYS A 37 15.99 10.86 11.68
C LYS A 37 17.34 10.18 11.93
N ARG A 38 17.79 9.29 11.03
CA ARG A 38 18.99 8.45 11.21
C ARG A 38 20.15 8.82 10.30
N VAL A 39 19.87 9.48 9.17
CA VAL A 39 20.91 9.93 8.25
C VAL A 39 21.43 11.31 8.67
N ASP A 40 22.73 11.54 8.50
CA ASP A 40 23.36 12.83 8.87
C ASP A 40 23.32 13.84 7.72
N ASP A 41 23.30 13.35 6.47
CA ASP A 41 23.24 14.16 5.25
C ASP A 41 21.91 14.91 5.12
N GLU A 42 21.98 16.24 4.98
CA GLU A 42 20.80 17.10 5.04
C GLU A 42 19.91 16.93 3.80
N GLU A 43 20.49 16.71 2.62
CA GLU A 43 19.72 16.46 1.39
C GLU A 43 18.92 15.16 1.53
N LEU A 44 19.56 14.10 2.03
CA LEU A 44 18.87 12.83 2.29
C LEU A 44 17.76 12.97 3.35
N LYS A 45 17.97 13.75 4.41
CA LYS A 45 16.92 14.01 5.41
C LYS A 45 15.70 14.65 4.77
N GLU A 46 15.90 15.68 3.95
CA GLU A 46 14.80 16.39 3.29
C GLU A 46 14.05 15.49 2.30
N VAL A 47 14.78 14.71 1.50
CA VAL A 47 14.19 13.73 0.58
C VAL A 47 13.35 12.69 1.32
N PHE A 48 13.87 12.12 2.40
CA PHE A 48 13.12 11.13 3.19
C PHE A 48 11.89 11.73 3.87
N LYS A 49 11.96 12.96 4.40
CA LYS A 49 10.77 13.64 4.95
C LYS A 49 9.68 13.81 3.91
N LYS A 50 10.06 14.32 2.72
CA LYS A 50 9.12 14.53 1.62
C LYS A 50 8.48 13.21 1.18
N PHE A 51 9.27 12.15 1.03
CA PHE A 51 8.73 10.86 0.61
C PHE A 51 7.84 10.22 1.68
N ALA A 52 8.14 10.42 2.97
CA ALA A 52 7.26 9.96 4.05
C ALA A 52 5.86 10.60 3.95
N GLU A 53 5.79 11.90 3.65
CA GLU A 53 4.52 12.61 3.45
C GLU A 53 3.79 12.14 2.19
N GLU A 54 4.51 11.97 1.08
CA GLU A 54 3.94 11.49 -0.18
C GLU A 54 3.38 10.06 -0.07
N GLU A 55 4.10 9.16 0.60
CA GLU A 55 3.61 7.80 0.87
C GLU A 55 2.43 7.79 1.84
N GLY A 56 2.40 8.71 2.82
CA GLY A 56 1.21 8.95 3.65
C GLY A 56 -0.02 9.34 2.83
N LEU A 57 0.16 10.20 1.81
CA LEU A 57 -0.90 10.59 0.87
C LEU A 57 -1.34 9.40 -0.01
N HIS A 58 -0.39 8.59 -0.50
CA HIS A 58 -0.70 7.37 -1.25
C HIS A 58 -1.52 6.39 -0.40
N ALA A 59 -1.08 6.11 0.83
CA ALA A 59 -1.78 5.24 1.76
C ALA A 59 -3.21 5.75 2.06
N SER A 60 -3.39 7.06 2.26
CA SER A 60 -4.71 7.65 2.48
C SER A 60 -5.67 7.38 1.31
N LYS A 61 -5.20 7.62 0.07
CA LYS A 61 -6.00 7.35 -1.14
C LYS A 61 -6.36 5.87 -1.29
N PHE A 62 -5.43 4.96 -1.04
CA PHE A 62 -5.72 3.53 -1.09
C PHE A 62 -6.74 3.12 -0.02
N ARG A 63 -6.65 3.68 1.19
CA ARG A 63 -7.60 3.44 2.28
C ARG A 63 -9.01 3.92 1.93
N GLU A 64 -9.16 5.09 1.32
CA GLU A 64 -10.47 5.58 0.85
C GLU A 64 -11.10 4.61 -0.16
N LEU A 65 -10.29 4.10 -1.09
CA LEU A 65 -10.74 3.12 -2.09
C LEU A 65 -11.09 1.75 -1.48
N LEU A 66 -10.41 1.33 -0.41
CA LEU A 66 -10.76 0.12 0.36
C LEU A 66 -12.11 0.28 1.05
N LEU A 67 -12.32 1.42 1.73
CA LEU A 67 -13.57 1.71 2.44
C LEU A 67 -14.75 1.81 1.47
N LYS A 68 -14.56 2.42 0.30
CA LYS A 68 -15.60 2.48 -0.75
C LYS A 68 -16.03 1.07 -1.18
N ARG A 69 -15.07 0.18 -1.46
CA ARG A 69 -15.36 -1.21 -1.88
C ARG A 69 -16.01 -2.04 -0.77
N GLN A 70 -15.67 -1.81 0.49
CA GLN A 70 -16.35 -2.46 1.60
C GLN A 70 -17.82 -2.05 1.69
N LYS A 71 -18.13 -0.76 1.49
CA LYS A 71 -19.53 -0.28 1.46
C LYS A 71 -20.32 -0.87 0.30
N GLU A 72 -19.73 -0.95 -0.89
CA GLU A 72 -20.35 -1.54 -2.09
C GLU A 72 -20.67 -3.04 -1.92
N LYS A 73 -19.87 -3.79 -1.15
CA LYS A 73 -20.16 -5.20 -0.84
C LYS A 73 -21.28 -5.42 0.18
N MET A 74 -21.68 -4.38 0.91
CA MET A 74 -22.73 -4.46 1.95
C MET A 74 -24.10 -3.98 1.44
N GLN A 75 -24.20 -3.56 0.19
CA GLN A 75 -25.45 -3.18 -0.51
C GLN A 75 -25.84 -4.28 -1.49
#